data_AF-A0A717WV75-F1
#
_entry.id   AF-A0A717WV75-F1
#
_cell.length_a   1.000
_cell.length_b   1.000
_cell.length_c   1.000
_cell.angle_alpha   90.00
_cell.angle_beta   90.00
_cell.angle_gamma   90.00
#
_symmetry.space_group_name_H-M   'P 1'
#
loop_
_entity.id
_entity.type
_entity.pdbx_description
1 polymer ?
#
loop_
_entity_poly.entity_id
_entity_poly.type
_entity_poly.pdbx_seq_one_letter_code
_entity_poly.pdbx_strand_id
1 'polypeptide(L)'
;RFFLEYKTVSFIALGAVVLSITGVEALYADMGHFGKFPIRLAWFTVVLPSLVLNYFGQGALLLKHPEAIKNPFFLLAPDWALIPLLILAALATVIASQAVISGVFSLTRQAVRLGYLSPMRIIHTSEMESGQIYIPFVNWLLYFAVVVVIVSFEHSSNLAAAYGIAVTGTMVLTSILSTTVARKNWHWNKYFVALILIAFLCVDIPLFSANLDKLLSGGWLPLSLGLIMFTIMTTWKSERFRLLRRMHEHGNSLEAMIASLEKSPPVRVPGTAVYMSRALSVIPFALLHNLKHNKVLHERVILLTLRTEDAPYVHNVRRVQIEQLSPTFWRVVASYGWRETPNVEEVFHRCGLEGLSCRMMETSFFMSHESLIVGKRPWYLRLRGKLYLLLQRNALRAPDQFEIPPNRVIELGTQVEI
;
A
#
# COMPACT_ATOMS: atom_id res chain seq x y z
N ARG A 1 36.11 20.69 18.89
CA ARG A 1 37.27 20.10 19.58
C ARG A 1 37.34 18.60 19.38
N PHE A 2 36.35 17.81 19.82
CA PHE A 2 36.32 16.34 19.61
C PHE A 2 36.59 15.89 18.16
N PHE A 3 35.90 16.45 17.17
CA PHE A 3 36.11 16.11 15.75
C PHE A 3 37.51 16.46 15.21
N LEU A 4 38.13 17.52 15.72
CA LEU A 4 39.47 17.95 15.30
C LEU A 4 40.56 17.06 15.89
N GLU A 5 40.32 16.57 17.11
CA GLU A 5 41.28 15.80 17.90
C GLU A 5 41.23 14.30 17.58
N TYR A 6 40.03 13.74 17.42
CA TYR A 6 39.81 12.30 17.27
C TYR A 6 39.47 11.85 15.83
N LYS A 7 39.36 12.78 14.87
CA LYS A 7 39.19 12.56 13.41
C LYS A 7 38.40 11.28 13.07
N THR A 8 39.07 10.19 12.70
CA THR A 8 38.47 8.91 12.31
C THR A 8 37.55 8.31 13.39
N VAL A 9 37.95 8.38 14.66
CA VAL A 9 37.13 7.87 15.78
C VAL A 9 35.86 8.70 15.92
N SER A 10 35.95 10.01 15.74
CA SER A 10 34.76 10.88 15.78
C SER A 10 33.80 10.64 14.62
N PHE A 11 34.31 10.26 13.45
CA PHE A 11 33.50 9.84 12.30
C PHE A 11 32.80 8.50 12.57
N ILE A 12 33.49 7.51 13.12
CA ILE A 12 32.89 6.23 13.51
C ILE A 12 31.83 6.42 14.60
N ALA A 13 32.08 7.33 15.55
CA ALA A 13 31.13 7.66 16.61
C ALA A 13 29.82 8.25 16.08
N LEU A 14 29.85 9.04 15.00
CA LEU A 14 28.62 9.53 14.34
C LEU A 14 27.69 8.39 13.92
N GLY A 15 28.27 7.30 13.41
CA GLY A 15 27.52 6.10 13.03
C GLY A 15 26.86 5.38 14.22
N ALA A 16 27.35 5.58 15.44
CA ALA A 16 26.70 5.07 16.66
C ALA A 16 25.63 6.05 17.18
N VAL A 17 25.90 7.36 17.10
CA VAL A 17 24.96 8.42 17.53
C VAL A 17 23.65 8.36 16.74
N VAL A 18 23.68 7.98 15.46
CA VAL A 18 22.46 7.78 14.65
C VAL A 18 21.40 6.93 15.35
N LEU A 19 21.81 5.92 16.11
CA LEU A 19 20.89 5.02 16.80
C LEU A 19 20.03 5.74 17.86
N SER A 20 20.47 6.90 18.36
CA SER A 20 19.72 7.73 19.31
C SER A 20 18.55 8.51 18.68
N ILE A 21 18.56 8.69 17.36
CA ILE A 21 17.54 9.46 16.62
C ILE A 21 16.47 8.54 16.02
N THR A 22 16.65 7.23 16.16
CA THR A 22 15.78 6.22 15.54
C THR A 22 14.36 6.23 16.12
N GLY A 23 13.36 5.96 15.28
CA GLY A 23 11.95 5.93 15.68
C GLY A 23 11.20 7.26 15.48
N VAL A 24 11.90 8.35 15.14
CA VAL A 24 11.26 9.59 14.72
C VAL A 24 10.47 9.37 13.42
N GLU A 25 10.94 8.51 12.52
CA GLU A 25 10.20 8.14 11.31
C GLU A 25 8.86 7.43 11.61
N ALA A 26 8.78 6.67 12.69
CA ALA A 26 7.57 5.95 13.08
C ALA A 26 6.47 6.92 13.58
N LEU A 27 6.86 8.00 14.26
CA LEU A 27 5.94 9.08 14.64
C LEU A 27 5.24 9.70 13.42
N TYR A 28 5.94 9.78 12.28
CA TYR A 28 5.35 10.28 11.03
C TYR A 28 4.46 9.25 10.33
N ALA A 29 4.76 7.95 10.45
CA ALA A 29 3.88 6.90 9.94
C ALA A 29 2.51 6.92 10.64
N ASP A 30 2.49 7.25 11.93
CA ASP A 30 1.29 7.33 12.77
C ASP A 30 0.59 8.70 12.73
N MET A 31 1.07 9.67 11.93
CA MET A 31 0.36 10.94 11.72
C MET A 31 -1.04 10.75 11.15
N GLY A 32 -1.27 9.64 10.44
CA GLY A 32 -2.60 9.27 9.93
C GLY A 32 -3.62 8.94 11.02
N HIS A 33 -3.18 8.60 12.24
CA HIS A 33 -4.04 8.18 13.35
C HIS A 33 -4.22 9.27 14.40
N PHE A 34 -3.15 9.98 14.78
CA PHE A 34 -3.18 10.95 15.88
C PHE A 34 -3.19 12.42 15.42
N GLY A 35 -2.78 12.69 14.18
CA GLY A 35 -2.64 14.04 13.67
C GLY A 35 -1.45 14.83 14.26
N LYS A 36 -1.21 16.03 13.70
CA LYS A 36 0.01 16.81 13.96
C LYS A 36 0.15 17.37 15.39
N PHE A 37 -0.96 17.76 16.02
CA PHE A 37 -0.93 18.50 17.29
C PHE A 37 -0.59 17.61 18.49
N PRO A 38 -1.26 16.46 18.69
CA PRO A 38 -0.93 15.56 19.81
C PRO A 38 0.51 15.06 19.76
N ILE A 39 1.01 14.72 18.56
CA ILE A 39 2.39 14.27 18.35
C ILE A 39 3.40 15.34 18.79
N ARG A 40 3.20 16.60 18.36
CA ARG A 40 4.09 17.70 18.75
C ARG A 40 4.05 17.96 20.25
N LEU A 41 2.87 17.96 20.85
CA LEU A 41 2.72 18.17 22.28
C LEU A 41 3.50 17.10 23.06
N ALA A 42 3.21 15.82 22.81
CA ALA A 42 3.88 14.71 23.48
C ALA A 42 5.42 14.73 23.28
N TRP A 43 5.87 15.05 22.05
CA TRP A 43 7.29 15.14 21.75
C TRP A 43 8.00 16.22 22.57
N PHE A 44 7.49 17.45 22.55
CA PHE A 44 8.18 18.58 23.18
C PHE A 44 7.98 18.66 24.70
N THR A 45 6.90 18.09 25.25
CA THR A 45 6.65 18.17 26.70
C THR A 45 7.14 16.94 27.48
N VAL A 46 7.14 15.75 26.88
CA VAL A 46 7.48 14.51 27.59
C VAL A 46 8.70 13.85 26.99
N VAL A 47 8.69 13.52 25.70
CA VAL A 47 9.70 12.66 25.08
C VAL A 47 11.07 13.33 25.04
N LEU A 48 11.16 14.53 24.45
CA LEU A 48 12.43 15.24 24.27
C LEU A 48 13.10 15.57 25.63
N PRO A 49 12.40 16.15 26.63
CA PRO A 49 13.01 16.38 27.94
C PRO A 49 13.50 15.10 28.61
N SER A 50 12.72 14.02 28.53
CA SER A 50 13.07 12.73 29.14
C SER A 50 14.31 12.11 28.47
N LEU A 51 14.40 12.15 27.15
CA LEU A 51 15.56 11.66 26.40
C LEU A 51 16.83 12.46 26.74
N VAL A 52 16.73 13.79 26.80
CA VAL A 52 17.87 14.65 27.16
C VAL A 52 18.36 14.31 28.56
N LEU A 53 17.46 14.22 29.54
CA LEU A 53 17.82 13.85 30.92
C LEU A 53 18.45 12.45 30.98
N ASN A 54 17.92 11.48 30.23
CA ASN A 54 18.44 10.13 30.20
C ASN A 54 19.86 10.08 29.62
N TYR A 55 20.11 10.71 28.46
CA TYR A 55 21.44 10.72 27.85
C TYR A 55 22.46 11.51 28.67
N PHE A 56 22.07 12.63 29.28
CA PHE A 56 22.95 13.38 30.18
C PHE A 56 23.27 12.58 31.45
N GLY A 57 22.29 11.85 32.01
CA GLY A 57 22.50 10.94 33.13
C GLY A 57 23.48 9.81 32.79
N GLN A 58 23.32 9.16 31.63
CA GLN A 58 24.27 8.15 31.15
C GLN A 58 25.68 8.73 30.95
N GLY A 59 25.78 9.94 30.39
CA GLY A 59 27.06 10.64 30.24
C GLY A 59 27.74 10.90 31.58
N ALA A 60 26.99 11.40 32.58
CA ALA A 60 27.51 11.62 33.93
C ALA A 60 27.96 10.32 34.60
N LEU A 61 27.21 9.23 34.42
CA LEU A 61 27.57 7.90 34.93
C LEU A 61 28.89 7.41 34.33
N LEU A 62 29.05 7.50 33.00
CA LEU A 62 30.26 7.03 32.31
C LEU A 62 31.51 7.85 32.65
N LEU A 63 31.35 9.14 32.98
CA LEU A 63 32.46 9.97 33.46
C LEU A 63 32.96 9.53 34.84
N LYS A 64 32.07 9.01 35.70
CA LYS A 64 32.42 8.55 37.06
C LYS A 64 32.82 7.07 37.10
N HIS A 65 32.15 6.23 36.32
CA HIS A 65 32.30 4.79 36.28
C HIS A 65 32.35 4.30 34.82
N PRO A 66 33.53 4.34 34.17
CA PRO A 66 33.67 3.95 32.76
C PRO A 66 33.24 2.50 32.47
N GLU A 67 33.35 1.62 33.45
CA GLU A 67 32.96 0.21 33.37
C GLU A 67 31.45 0.02 33.11
N ALA A 68 30.63 1.03 33.40
CA ALA A 68 29.19 1.01 33.17
C ALA A 68 28.82 1.00 31.67
N ILE A 69 29.79 1.13 30.76
CA ILE A 69 29.59 1.07 29.31
C ILE A 69 28.90 -0.22 28.83
N LYS A 70 28.97 -1.30 29.64
CA LYS A 70 28.29 -2.57 29.34
C LYS A 70 26.77 -2.40 29.22
N ASN A 71 26.15 -1.65 30.14
CA ASN A 71 24.70 -1.41 30.18
C ASN A 71 24.38 -0.06 30.86
N PRO A 72 24.71 1.09 30.24
CA PRO A 72 24.60 2.40 30.89
C PRO A 72 23.18 2.73 31.34
N PHE A 73 22.18 2.30 30.57
CA PHE A 73 20.77 2.55 30.86
C PHE A 73 20.30 1.87 32.14
N PHE A 74 20.63 0.59 32.34
CA PHE A 74 20.22 -0.16 33.51
C PHE A 74 21.05 0.21 34.74
N LEU A 75 22.36 0.40 34.58
CA LEU A 75 23.27 0.75 35.67
C LEU A 75 23.09 2.19 36.17
N LEU A 76 22.32 3.03 35.45
CA LEU A 76 21.93 4.36 35.93
C LEU A 76 20.87 4.28 37.03
N ALA A 77 20.07 3.22 37.06
CA ALA A 77 19.03 3.03 38.06
C ALA A 77 19.61 2.43 39.36
N PRO A 78 19.07 2.80 40.53
CA PRO A 78 19.44 2.15 41.79
C PRO A 78 19.02 0.67 41.77
N ASP A 79 19.70 -0.18 42.54
CA ASP A 79 19.53 -1.64 42.51
C ASP A 79 18.08 -2.09 42.70
N TRP A 80 17.31 -1.41 43.57
CA TRP A 80 15.90 -1.72 43.81
C TRP A 80 15.00 -1.48 42.59
N ALA A 81 15.38 -0.55 41.71
CA ALA A 81 14.60 -0.16 40.54
C ALA A 81 14.97 -0.95 39.27
N LEU A 82 16.01 -1.79 39.31
CA LEU A 82 16.47 -2.56 38.15
C LEU A 82 15.39 -3.47 37.56
N ILE A 83 14.73 -4.28 38.40
CA ILE A 83 13.69 -5.21 37.95
C ILE A 83 12.45 -4.46 37.42
N PRO A 84 11.91 -3.44 38.13
CA PRO A 84 10.85 -2.60 37.58
C PRO A 84 11.21 -1.95 36.24
N LEU A 85 12.43 -1.41 36.11
CA LEU A 85 12.90 -0.78 34.89
C LEU A 85 13.03 -1.78 33.74
N LEU A 86 13.49 -3.00 34.02
CA LEU A 86 13.58 -4.08 33.03
C LEU A 86 12.20 -4.45 32.49
N ILE A 87 11.20 -4.60 33.37
CA ILE A 87 9.81 -4.90 32.97
C ILE A 87 9.26 -3.75 32.13
N LEU A 88 9.46 -2.50 32.56
CA LEU A 88 9.01 -1.33 31.82
C LEU A 88 9.67 -1.22 30.45
N ALA A 89 10.97 -1.48 30.36
CA ALA A 89 11.71 -1.50 29.10
C ALA A 89 11.19 -2.61 28.17
N ALA A 90 10.89 -3.80 28.69
CA ALA A 90 10.31 -4.89 27.92
C ALA A 90 8.90 -4.57 27.41
N LEU A 91 8.07 -3.91 28.21
CA LEU A 91 6.75 -3.43 27.75
C LEU A 91 6.91 -2.36 26.66
N ALA A 92 7.87 -1.44 26.81
CA ALA A 92 8.16 -0.41 25.82
C ALA A 92 8.62 -1.01 24.48
N THR A 93 9.45 -2.07 24.46
CA THR A 93 9.85 -2.73 23.22
C THR A 93 8.68 -3.44 22.52
N VAL A 94 7.74 -4.02 23.29
CA VAL A 94 6.50 -4.58 22.73
C VAL A 94 5.65 -3.48 22.09
N ILE A 95 5.46 -2.34 22.76
CA ILE A 95 4.69 -1.21 22.22
C ILE A 95 5.35 -0.67 20.95
N ALA A 96 6.67 -0.49 20.95
CA ALA A 96 7.42 -0.03 19.77
C ALA A 96 7.25 -0.99 18.58
N SER A 97 7.31 -2.30 18.82
CA SER A 97 7.08 -3.32 17.79
C SER A 97 5.67 -3.22 17.18
N GLN A 98 4.64 -3.02 18.03
CA GLN A 98 3.26 -2.87 17.56
C GLN A 98 3.05 -1.62 16.69
N ALA A 99 3.69 -0.50 17.05
CA ALA A 99 3.64 0.73 16.25
C ALA A 99 4.23 0.49 14.85
N VAL A 100 5.39 -0.17 14.76
CA VAL A 100 6.03 -0.48 13.47
C VAL A 100 5.18 -1.42 12.62
N ILE A 101 4.60 -2.48 13.21
CA ILE A 101 3.70 -3.42 12.49
C ILE A 101 2.50 -2.66 11.90
N SER A 102 1.88 -1.79 12.70
CA SER A 102 0.74 -0.95 12.27
C SER A 102 1.13 0.03 11.16
N GLY A 103 2.32 0.64 11.27
CA GLY A 103 2.91 1.49 10.24
C GLY A 103 3.10 0.75 8.91
N VAL A 104 3.58 -0.50 8.94
CA VAL A 104 3.74 -1.34 7.74
C VAL A 104 2.40 -1.65 7.09
N PHE A 105 1.34 -1.93 7.86
CA PHE A 105 -0.01 -2.11 7.30
C PHE A 105 -0.51 -0.86 6.60
N SER A 106 -0.28 0.32 7.19
CA SER A 106 -0.66 1.61 6.62
C SER A 106 0.09 1.91 5.32
N LEU A 107 1.41 1.74 5.31
CA LEU A 107 2.25 1.92 4.10
C LEU A 107 1.87 0.91 3.01
N THR A 108 1.58 -0.33 3.39
CA THR A 108 1.13 -1.36 2.44
C THR A 108 -0.20 -0.98 1.80
N ARG A 109 -1.18 -0.53 2.59
CA ARG A 109 -2.45 -0.04 2.05
C ARG A 109 -2.24 1.12 1.08
N GLN A 110 -1.40 2.09 1.44
CA GLN A 110 -1.07 3.22 0.57
C GLN A 110 -0.44 2.76 -0.75
N ALA A 111 0.48 1.79 -0.70
CA ALA A 111 1.08 1.21 -1.90
C ALA A 111 0.08 0.46 -2.78
N VAL A 112 -0.88 -0.27 -2.19
CA VAL A 112 -2.00 -0.90 -2.93
C VAL A 112 -2.89 0.15 -3.59
N ARG A 113 -3.27 1.21 -2.86
CA ARG A 113 -4.10 2.33 -3.39
C ARG A 113 -3.41 3.05 -4.56
N LEU A 114 -2.11 3.29 -4.46
CA LEU A 114 -1.30 3.89 -5.53
C LEU A 114 -1.02 2.91 -6.69
N GLY A 115 -1.47 1.65 -6.59
CA GLY A 115 -1.31 0.64 -7.61
C GLY A 115 0.08 0.05 -7.74
N TYR A 116 0.93 0.18 -6.72
CA TYR A 116 2.27 -0.40 -6.67
C TYR A 116 2.30 -1.83 -6.12
N LEU A 117 1.29 -2.24 -5.35
CA LEU A 117 1.16 -3.62 -4.87
C LEU A 117 -0.14 -4.25 -5.35
N SER A 118 -0.18 -5.59 -5.36
CA SER A 118 -1.39 -6.33 -5.68
C SER A 118 -2.46 -6.13 -4.61
N PRO A 119 -3.76 -6.15 -5.00
CA PRO A 119 -4.84 -6.15 -4.03
C PRO A 119 -4.70 -7.31 -3.03
N MET A 120 -4.72 -6.99 -1.75
CA MET A 120 -4.59 -7.92 -0.63
C MET A 120 -5.78 -7.80 0.32
N ARG A 121 -5.97 -8.80 1.18
CA ARG A 121 -7.08 -8.80 2.14
C ARG A 121 -6.80 -7.75 3.21
N ILE A 122 -7.61 -6.71 3.23
CA ILE A 122 -7.54 -5.63 4.21
C ILE A 122 -8.73 -5.81 5.13
N ILE A 123 -8.49 -6.15 6.39
CA ILE A 123 -9.51 -6.28 7.42
C ILE A 123 -9.47 -4.99 8.25
N HIS A 124 -10.57 -4.24 8.28
CA HIS A 124 -10.67 -3.06 9.12
C HIS A 124 -11.08 -3.49 10.53
N THR A 125 -10.27 -3.15 11.53
CA THR A 125 -10.49 -3.59 12.92
C THR A 125 -11.36 -2.62 13.72
N SER A 126 -11.52 -1.37 13.26
CA SER A 126 -12.41 -0.37 13.86
C SER A 126 -13.53 0.05 12.92
N GLU A 127 -14.67 0.40 13.51
CA GLU A 127 -15.85 0.93 12.80
C GLU A 127 -15.75 2.44 12.56
N MET A 128 -14.99 3.13 13.39
CA MET A 128 -14.86 4.59 13.36
C MET A 128 -13.56 5.04 12.68
N GLU A 129 -12.48 4.26 12.82
CA GLU A 129 -11.15 4.67 12.36
C GLU A 129 -10.67 3.87 11.15
N SER A 130 -10.67 4.53 9.98
CA SER A 130 -10.19 3.92 8.74
C SER A 130 -8.71 3.53 8.78
N GLY A 131 -7.92 4.08 9.71
CA GLY A 131 -6.49 3.77 9.88
C GLY A 131 -6.23 2.45 10.59
N GLN A 132 -7.21 1.89 11.30
CA GLN A 132 -7.03 0.64 12.05
C GLN A 132 -7.30 -0.57 11.15
N ILE A 133 -6.21 -1.13 10.64
CA ILE A 133 -6.22 -2.15 9.60
C ILE A 133 -5.31 -3.29 9.99
N TYR A 134 -5.78 -4.50 9.70
CA TYR A 134 -5.02 -5.73 9.77
C TYR A 134 -4.88 -6.35 8.38
N ILE A 135 -3.64 -6.66 7.99
CA ILE A 135 -3.32 -7.35 6.73
C ILE A 135 -2.65 -8.69 7.08
N PRO A 136 -3.41 -9.81 7.12
CA PRO A 136 -2.92 -11.10 7.62
C PRO A 136 -1.65 -11.59 6.91
N PHE A 137 -1.60 -11.44 5.58
CA PHE A 137 -0.46 -11.85 4.78
C PHE A 137 0.82 -11.12 5.18
N VAL A 138 0.73 -9.80 5.36
CA VAL A 138 1.87 -8.96 5.76
C VAL A 138 2.30 -9.29 7.19
N ASN A 139 1.35 -9.55 8.09
CA ASN A 139 1.66 -9.92 9.47
C ASN A 139 2.49 -11.21 9.54
N TRP A 140 2.06 -12.26 8.83
CA TRP A 140 2.81 -13.53 8.77
C TRP A 140 4.16 -13.35 8.06
N LEU A 141 4.21 -12.59 6.97
CA LEU A 141 5.46 -12.28 6.28
C LEU A 141 6.46 -11.60 7.22
N LEU A 142 6.02 -10.59 7.99
CA LEU A 142 6.82 -9.89 8.98
C LEU A 142 7.30 -10.85 10.08
N TYR A 143 6.41 -11.70 10.60
CA TYR A 143 6.76 -12.70 11.60
C TYR A 143 7.91 -13.60 11.13
N PHE A 144 7.77 -14.21 9.95
CA PHE A 144 8.83 -15.07 9.40
C PHE A 144 10.12 -14.30 9.13
N ALA A 145 10.03 -13.08 8.59
CA ALA A 145 11.20 -12.25 8.34
C ALA A 145 11.94 -11.91 9.65
N VAL A 146 11.22 -11.56 10.71
CA VAL A 146 11.80 -11.26 12.03
C VAL A 146 12.46 -12.51 12.62
N VAL A 147 11.82 -13.68 12.55
CA VAL A 147 12.41 -14.95 13.02
C VAL A 147 13.71 -15.26 12.27
N VAL A 148 13.72 -15.14 10.94
CA VAL A 148 14.94 -15.34 10.13
C VAL A 148 16.04 -14.37 10.55
N VAL A 149 15.71 -13.10 10.76
CA VAL A 149 16.68 -12.07 11.17
C VAL A 149 17.25 -12.37 12.56
N ILE A 150 16.42 -12.76 13.54
CA ILE A 150 16.87 -13.11 14.89
C ILE A 150 17.85 -14.30 14.84
N VAL A 151 17.48 -15.36 14.10
CA VAL A 151 18.33 -16.56 13.95
C VAL A 151 19.62 -16.26 13.19
N SER A 152 19.60 -15.37 12.20
CA SER A 152 20.79 -15.07 11.38
C SER A 152 21.78 -14.11 12.05
N PHE A 153 21.29 -13.16 12.85
CA PHE A 153 22.13 -12.11 13.43
C PHE A 153 22.60 -12.42 14.86
N GLU A 154 21.85 -13.25 15.59
CA GLU A 154 22.08 -13.76 16.97
C GLU A 154 22.22 -12.68 18.06
N HIS A 155 23.15 -11.73 17.87
CA HIS A 155 23.45 -10.62 18.77
C HIS A 155 22.81 -9.30 18.32
N SER A 156 22.28 -8.55 19.29
CA SER A 156 21.66 -7.23 19.07
C SER A 156 22.61 -6.18 18.48
N SER A 157 23.91 -6.28 18.75
CA SER A 157 24.94 -5.39 18.19
C SER A 157 25.05 -5.49 16.67
N ASN A 158 24.84 -6.67 16.10
CA ASN A 158 24.91 -6.91 14.65
C ASN A 158 23.70 -6.28 13.94
N LEU A 159 22.53 -6.31 14.59
CA LEU A 159 21.30 -5.68 14.12
C LEU A 159 21.35 -4.16 14.12
N ALA A 160 22.03 -3.57 15.11
CA ALA A 160 22.19 -2.11 15.21
C ALA A 160 22.94 -1.52 14.00
N ALA A 161 23.94 -2.23 13.48
CA ALA A 161 24.67 -1.82 12.28
C ALA A 161 23.78 -1.80 11.02
N ALA A 162 22.89 -2.78 10.87
CA ALA A 162 21.98 -2.87 9.74
C ALA A 162 20.97 -1.70 9.71
N TYR A 163 20.40 -1.38 10.87
CA TYR A 163 19.36 -0.36 11.00
C TYR A 163 19.83 1.05 10.62
N GLY A 164 21.05 1.43 10.99
CA GLY A 164 21.59 2.77 10.79
C GLY A 164 21.64 3.23 9.33
N ILE A 165 21.98 2.34 8.40
CA ILE A 165 22.03 2.66 6.95
C ILE A 165 20.63 2.92 6.40
N ALA A 166 19.64 2.13 6.80
CA ALA A 166 18.27 2.28 6.33
C ALA A 166 17.71 3.64 6.75
N VAL A 167 17.81 3.99 8.03
CA VAL A 167 17.25 5.23 8.56
C VAL A 167 17.96 6.46 8.01
N THR A 168 19.29 6.50 8.04
CA THR A 168 20.01 7.65 7.48
C THR A 168 19.78 7.81 5.98
N GLY A 169 19.66 6.70 5.24
CA GLY A 169 19.25 6.71 3.84
C GLY A 169 17.85 7.31 3.64
N THR A 170 16.89 6.93 4.50
CA THR A 170 15.54 7.52 4.46
C THR A 170 15.53 9.00 4.83
N MET A 171 16.39 9.47 5.73
CA MET A 171 16.54 10.89 6.08
C MET A 171 17.00 11.70 4.87
N VAL A 172 18.10 11.28 4.22
CA VAL A 172 18.61 11.93 2.99
C VAL A 172 17.52 11.99 1.91
N LEU A 173 16.84 10.87 1.66
CA LEU A 173 15.76 10.82 0.67
C LEU A 173 14.59 11.72 1.04
N THR A 174 14.20 11.77 2.31
CA THR A 174 13.09 12.60 2.79
C THR A 174 13.43 14.08 2.68
N SER A 175 14.67 14.48 2.98
CA SER A 175 15.17 15.85 2.80
C SER A 175 15.06 16.29 1.33
N ILE A 176 15.42 15.42 0.39
CA ILE A 176 15.29 15.68 -1.06
C ILE A 176 13.82 15.72 -1.51
N LEU A 177 13.00 14.77 -1.06
CA LEU A 177 11.58 14.70 -1.44
C LEU A 177 10.78 15.88 -0.87
N SER A 178 10.99 16.22 0.41
CA SER A 178 10.34 17.34 1.10
C SER A 178 10.62 18.66 0.39
N THR A 179 11.87 18.91 0.01
CA THR A 179 12.24 20.13 -0.73
C THR A 179 11.71 20.14 -2.16
N THR A 180 11.61 18.96 -2.79
CA THR A 180 10.93 18.81 -4.10
C THR A 180 9.45 19.17 -4.00
N VAL A 181 8.76 18.71 -2.96
CA VAL A 181 7.35 19.05 -2.69
C VAL A 181 7.20 20.54 -2.38
N ALA A 182 8.05 21.10 -1.53
CA ALA A 182 8.03 22.52 -1.19
C ALA A 182 8.20 23.42 -2.42
N ARG A 183 9.02 22.98 -3.39
CA ARG A 183 9.22 23.70 -4.64
C ARG A 183 8.09 23.49 -5.66
N LYS A 184 7.69 22.24 -5.90
CA LYS A 184 6.76 21.90 -6.99
C LYS A 184 5.30 22.07 -6.61
N ASN A 185 4.94 21.77 -5.36
CA ASN A 185 3.55 21.78 -4.91
C ASN A 185 3.22 23.00 -4.06
N TRP A 186 4.16 23.48 -3.23
CA TRP A 186 3.94 24.65 -2.36
C TRP A 186 4.49 25.95 -2.95
N HIS A 187 5.22 25.89 -4.07
CA HIS A 187 5.76 27.03 -4.80
C HIS A 187 6.63 27.97 -3.95
N TRP A 188 7.38 27.44 -2.98
CA TRP A 188 8.28 28.24 -2.14
C TRP A 188 9.47 28.81 -2.93
N ASN A 189 10.05 29.91 -2.42
CA ASN A 189 11.21 30.55 -3.03
C ASN A 189 12.39 29.56 -3.16
N LYS A 190 12.95 29.45 -4.37
CA LYS A 190 14.06 28.54 -4.71
C LYS A 190 15.27 28.68 -3.78
N TYR A 191 15.60 29.91 -3.35
CA TYR A 191 16.75 30.16 -2.48
C TYR A 191 16.50 29.66 -1.06
N PHE A 192 15.28 29.87 -0.56
CA PHE A 192 14.87 29.39 0.76
C PHE A 192 14.82 27.86 0.81
N VAL A 193 14.27 27.23 -0.22
CA VAL A 193 14.27 25.75 -0.35
C VAL A 193 15.69 25.20 -0.45
N ALA A 194 16.58 25.84 -1.22
CA ALA A 194 17.98 25.43 -1.33
C ALA A 194 18.71 25.56 0.01
N LEU A 195 18.48 26.64 0.76
CA LEU A 195 19.05 26.82 2.09
C LEU A 195 18.63 25.70 3.05
N ILE A 196 17.33 25.37 3.07
CA ILE A 196 16.80 24.27 3.89
C ILE A 196 17.42 22.93 3.48
N LEU A 197 17.50 22.67 2.17
CA LEU A 197 18.09 21.43 1.66
C LEU A 197 19.55 21.29 2.10
N ILE A 198 20.34 22.36 1.96
CA ILE A 198 21.75 22.36 2.38
C ILE A 198 21.84 22.15 3.89
N ALA A 199 21.00 22.82 4.68
CA ALA A 199 21.00 22.68 6.13
C ALA A 199 20.72 21.22 6.56
N PHE A 200 19.74 20.56 5.95
CA PHE A 200 19.45 19.14 6.24
C PHE A 200 20.54 18.20 5.72
N LEU A 201 20.97 18.35 4.47
CA LEU A 201 22.00 17.47 3.89
C LEU A 201 23.36 17.62 4.58
N CYS A 202 23.67 18.79 5.16
CA CYS A 202 24.87 18.99 5.96
C CYS A 202 24.91 18.09 7.21
N VAL A 203 23.75 17.66 7.71
CA VAL A 203 23.63 16.72 8.83
C VAL A 203 23.46 15.30 8.32
N ASP A 204 22.56 15.09 7.36
CA ASP A 204 22.19 13.75 6.90
C ASP A 204 23.33 13.05 6.14
N ILE A 205 24.09 13.77 5.30
CA ILE A 205 25.17 13.16 4.51
C ILE A 205 26.29 12.63 5.41
N PRO A 206 26.84 13.39 6.37
CA PRO A 206 27.84 12.84 7.29
C PRO A 206 27.33 11.63 8.09
N LEU A 207 26.08 11.65 8.56
CA LEU A 207 25.49 10.52 9.28
C LEU A 207 25.32 9.28 8.39
N PHE A 208 24.89 9.47 7.14
CA PHE A 208 24.78 8.40 6.16
C PHE A 208 26.17 7.84 5.80
N SER A 209 27.13 8.71 5.49
CA SER A 209 28.50 8.32 5.17
C SER A 209 29.17 7.54 6.30
N ALA A 210 28.96 7.95 7.56
CA ALA A 210 29.49 7.23 8.73
C ALA A 210 28.91 5.82 8.91
N ASN A 211 27.75 5.53 8.31
CA ASN A 211 27.14 4.20 8.36
C ASN A 211 27.47 3.34 7.13
N LEU A 212 28.04 3.90 6.05
CA LEU A 212 28.43 3.12 4.87
C LEU A 212 29.49 2.07 5.18
N ASP A 213 30.41 2.35 6.12
CA ASP A 213 31.44 1.38 6.55
C ASP A 213 30.82 0.11 7.15
N LYS A 214 29.60 0.20 7.69
CA LYS A 214 28.87 -0.91 8.31
C LYS A 214 28.05 -1.73 7.30
N LEU A 215 28.15 -1.44 6.00
CA LEU A 215 27.37 -2.12 4.96
C LEU A 215 27.67 -3.63 4.91
N LEU A 216 28.94 -4.00 5.05
CA LEU A 216 29.37 -5.40 5.09
C LEU A 216 29.03 -6.09 6.42
N SER A 217 28.91 -5.32 7.50
CA SER A 217 28.62 -5.83 8.86
C SER A 217 27.12 -6.00 9.16
N GLY A 218 26.24 -5.86 8.15
CA GLY A 218 24.80 -6.07 8.30
C GLY A 218 23.93 -5.10 7.51
N GLY A 219 24.47 -3.95 7.11
CA GLY A 219 23.76 -2.95 6.32
C GLY A 219 23.28 -3.38 4.94
N TRP A 220 23.84 -4.47 4.39
CA TRP A 220 23.36 -5.10 3.16
C TRP A 220 21.93 -5.64 3.27
N LEU A 221 21.50 -6.07 4.47
CA LEU A 221 20.18 -6.68 4.67
C LEU A 221 19.03 -5.74 4.31
N PRO A 222 18.87 -4.55 4.91
CA PRO A 222 17.76 -3.65 4.57
C PRO A 222 17.84 -3.15 3.13
N LEU A 223 19.03 -2.96 2.57
CA LEU A 223 19.20 -2.61 1.16
C LEU A 223 18.70 -3.73 0.23
N SER A 224 19.00 -4.99 0.58
CA SER A 224 18.53 -6.16 -0.17
C SER A 224 17.01 -6.29 -0.12
N LEU A 225 16.41 -6.13 1.07
CA LEU A 225 14.96 -6.15 1.25
C LEU A 225 14.28 -5.01 0.49
N GLY A 226 14.86 -3.81 0.54
CA GLY A 226 14.40 -2.65 -0.22
C GLY A 226 14.46 -2.89 -1.74
N LEU A 227 15.54 -3.51 -2.23
CA LEU A 227 15.70 -3.85 -3.64
C LEU A 227 14.68 -4.92 -4.10
N ILE A 228 14.44 -5.94 -3.28
CA ILE A 228 13.41 -6.96 -3.53
C ILE A 228 12.04 -6.30 -3.62
N MET A 229 11.71 -5.44 -2.65
CA MET A 229 10.41 -4.77 -2.63
C MET A 229 10.25 -3.78 -3.78
N PHE A 230 11.29 -3.02 -4.11
CA PHE A 230 11.32 -2.15 -5.28
C PHE A 230 11.10 -2.95 -6.58
N THR A 231 11.72 -4.11 -6.71
CA THR A 231 11.55 -4.99 -7.88
C THR A 231 10.13 -5.51 -7.99
N ILE A 232 9.52 -5.92 -6.87
CA ILE A 232 8.11 -6.34 -6.82
C ILE A 232 7.18 -5.19 -7.23
N MET A 233 7.34 -4.01 -6.62
CA MET A 233 6.48 -2.85 -6.87
C MET A 233 6.58 -2.33 -8.31
N THR A 234 7.80 -2.23 -8.84
CA THR A 234 8.04 -1.78 -10.22
C THR A 234 7.55 -2.80 -11.25
N THR A 235 7.72 -4.09 -10.97
CA THR A 235 7.20 -5.18 -11.82
C THR A 235 5.67 -5.14 -11.86
N TRP A 236 5.02 -5.07 -10.69
CA TRP A 236 3.57 -5.00 -10.59
C TRP A 236 3.00 -3.79 -11.35
N LYS A 237 3.52 -2.59 -11.07
CA LYS A 237 3.04 -1.36 -11.71
C LYS A 237 3.26 -1.39 -13.23
N SER A 238 4.44 -1.83 -13.69
CA SER A 238 4.77 -1.90 -15.12
C SER A 238 3.88 -2.88 -15.87
N GLU A 239 3.76 -4.13 -15.40
CA GLU A 239 2.96 -5.14 -16.10
C GLU A 239 1.46 -4.84 -16.00
N ARG A 240 0.96 -4.32 -14.87
CA ARG A 240 -0.42 -3.84 -14.76
C ARG A 240 -0.70 -2.70 -15.74
N PHE A 241 0.21 -1.74 -15.88
CA PHE A 241 0.05 -0.65 -16.85
C PHE A 241 0.04 -1.17 -18.30
N ARG A 242 0.90 -2.13 -18.63
CA ARG A 242 0.90 -2.78 -19.95
C ARG A 242 -0.40 -3.52 -20.22
N LEU A 243 -0.91 -4.26 -19.24
CA LEU A 243 -2.19 -4.95 -19.33
C LEU A 243 -3.33 -3.95 -19.57
N LEU A 244 -3.42 -2.91 -18.75
CA LEU A 244 -4.43 -1.86 -18.89
C LEU A 244 -4.34 -1.19 -20.26
N ARG A 245 -3.14 -0.87 -20.75
CA ARG A 245 -2.95 -0.26 -22.07
C ARG A 245 -3.44 -1.17 -23.19
N ARG A 246 -3.10 -2.47 -23.17
CA ARG A 246 -3.61 -3.44 -24.17
C ARG A 246 -5.12 -3.59 -24.14
N MET A 247 -5.72 -3.53 -22.95
CA MET A 247 -7.16 -3.55 -22.80
C MET A 247 -7.82 -2.30 -23.41
N HIS A 248 -7.15 -1.14 -23.37
CA HIS A 248 -7.65 0.10 -23.95
C HIS A 248 -7.28 0.30 -25.44
N GLU A 249 -6.25 -0.39 -25.95
CA GLU A 249 -5.85 -0.32 -27.37
C GLU A 249 -6.93 -0.89 -28.33
N HIS A 250 -7.88 -1.68 -27.81
CA HIS A 250 -9.07 -2.14 -28.55
C HIS A 250 -10.31 -1.28 -28.26
N GLY A 251 -10.14 -0.14 -27.58
CA GLY A 251 -11.20 0.78 -27.17
C GLY A 251 -11.77 1.54 -28.35
N ASN A 252 -12.52 0.86 -29.21
CA ASN A 252 -13.60 1.52 -29.94
C ASN A 252 -14.50 2.22 -28.91
N SER A 253 -14.96 3.43 -29.18
CA SER A 253 -15.83 4.11 -28.20
C SER A 253 -17.05 3.24 -27.95
N LEU A 254 -17.33 2.97 -26.66
CA LEU A 254 -18.49 2.16 -26.25
C LEU A 254 -19.76 2.66 -26.93
N GLU A 255 -19.91 3.98 -27.01
CA GLU A 255 -21.00 4.67 -27.69
C GLU A 255 -21.05 4.38 -29.19
N ALA A 256 -19.92 4.40 -29.92
CA ALA A 256 -19.92 4.05 -31.34
C ALA A 256 -20.27 2.58 -31.59
N MET A 257 -19.82 1.68 -30.70
CA MET A 257 -20.21 0.28 -30.79
C MET A 257 -21.71 0.10 -30.54
N ILE A 258 -22.27 0.75 -29.50
CA ILE A 258 -23.71 0.72 -29.23
C ILE A 258 -24.49 1.27 -30.43
N ALA A 259 -24.10 2.43 -30.97
CA ALA A 259 -24.75 3.02 -32.14
C ALA A 259 -24.69 2.10 -33.37
N SER A 260 -23.56 1.42 -33.59
CA SER A 260 -23.41 0.42 -34.67
C SER A 260 -24.32 -0.79 -34.47
N LEU A 261 -24.41 -1.32 -33.24
CA LEU A 261 -25.28 -2.46 -32.90
C LEU A 261 -26.76 -2.11 -32.97
N GLU A 262 -27.16 -0.86 -32.72
CA GLU A 262 -28.55 -0.44 -32.92
C GLU A 262 -28.88 -0.25 -34.41
N LYS A 263 -27.91 0.20 -35.22
CA LYS A 263 -28.09 0.35 -36.67
C LYS A 263 -28.16 -1.00 -37.40
N SER A 264 -27.35 -1.96 -36.96
CA SER A 264 -27.27 -3.31 -37.54
C SER A 264 -27.34 -4.36 -36.42
N PRO A 265 -28.53 -4.60 -35.86
CA PRO A 265 -28.68 -5.48 -34.71
C PRO A 265 -28.39 -6.95 -35.08
N PRO A 266 -27.59 -7.67 -34.27
CA PRO A 266 -27.49 -9.13 -34.37
C PRO A 266 -28.81 -9.77 -33.91
N VAL A 267 -28.90 -11.10 -34.00
CA VAL A 267 -30.07 -11.85 -33.53
C VAL A 267 -30.36 -11.51 -32.06
N ARG A 268 -31.57 -11.03 -31.78
CA ARG A 268 -32.02 -10.70 -30.42
C ARG A 268 -32.74 -11.89 -29.80
N VAL A 269 -32.39 -12.22 -28.56
CA VAL A 269 -33.10 -13.22 -27.76
C VAL A 269 -33.85 -12.54 -26.61
N PRO A 270 -35.01 -13.07 -26.20
CA PRO A 270 -35.79 -12.51 -25.11
C PRO A 270 -35.02 -12.57 -23.78
N GLY A 271 -35.24 -11.57 -22.94
CA GLY A 271 -34.64 -11.48 -21.60
C GLY A 271 -33.61 -10.36 -21.45
N THR A 272 -32.95 -10.34 -20.29
CA THR A 272 -31.98 -9.30 -19.91
C THR A 272 -30.58 -9.91 -19.76
N ALA A 273 -29.57 -9.29 -20.37
CA ALA A 273 -28.17 -9.64 -20.12
C ALA A 273 -27.47 -8.52 -19.36
N VAL A 274 -26.75 -8.88 -18.30
CA VAL A 274 -25.92 -7.96 -17.55
C VAL A 274 -24.47 -8.27 -17.81
N TYR A 275 -23.75 -7.31 -18.39
CA TYR A 275 -22.31 -7.40 -18.59
C TYR A 275 -21.61 -6.61 -17.50
N MET A 276 -20.77 -7.29 -16.72
CA MET A 276 -19.95 -6.63 -15.71
C MET A 276 -18.85 -5.81 -16.39
N SER A 277 -18.85 -4.50 -16.16
CA SER A 277 -17.83 -3.58 -16.64
C SER A 277 -16.90 -3.13 -15.53
N ARG A 278 -15.61 -2.98 -15.85
CA ARG A 278 -14.60 -2.41 -14.94
C ARG A 278 -14.57 -0.88 -14.99
N ALA A 279 -15.12 -0.27 -16.03
CA ALA A 279 -15.10 1.18 -16.25
C ALA A 279 -16.30 1.64 -17.10
N LEU A 280 -16.73 2.90 -16.92
CA LEU A 280 -17.97 3.44 -17.48
C LEU A 280 -17.98 3.56 -19.01
N SER A 281 -16.83 3.85 -19.62
CA SER A 281 -16.68 4.12 -21.05
C SER A 281 -15.95 3.02 -21.82
N VAL A 282 -15.73 1.87 -21.19
CA VAL A 282 -14.98 0.74 -21.78
C VAL A 282 -15.96 -0.37 -22.17
N ILE A 283 -15.78 -0.93 -23.37
CA ILE A 283 -16.56 -2.07 -23.84
C ILE A 283 -16.21 -3.30 -22.99
N PRO A 284 -17.18 -3.97 -22.33
CA PRO A 284 -16.90 -5.20 -21.61
C PRO A 284 -16.41 -6.30 -22.55
N PHE A 285 -15.31 -6.97 -22.20
CA PHE A 285 -14.75 -8.07 -23.01
C PHE A 285 -15.74 -9.21 -23.21
N ALA A 286 -16.55 -9.52 -22.19
CA ALA A 286 -17.58 -10.54 -22.29
C ALA A 286 -18.62 -10.22 -23.38
N LEU A 287 -18.94 -8.95 -23.60
CA LEU A 287 -19.86 -8.52 -24.66
C LEU A 287 -19.24 -8.75 -26.05
N LEU A 288 -17.99 -8.34 -26.25
CA LEU A 288 -17.29 -8.55 -27.52
C LEU A 288 -17.15 -10.03 -27.87
N HIS A 289 -16.78 -10.87 -26.90
CA HIS A 289 -16.66 -12.31 -27.12
C HIS A 289 -18.00 -12.97 -27.41
N ASN A 290 -19.05 -12.60 -26.67
CA ASN A 290 -20.39 -13.11 -26.95
C ASN A 290 -20.85 -12.75 -28.38
N LEU A 291 -20.65 -11.51 -28.80
CA LEU A 291 -20.97 -11.07 -30.17
C LEU A 291 -20.12 -11.79 -31.24
N LYS A 292 -18.83 -11.99 -30.98
CA LYS A 292 -17.92 -12.67 -31.92
C LYS A 292 -18.26 -14.14 -32.13
N HIS A 293 -18.57 -14.87 -31.05
CA HIS A 293 -18.73 -16.31 -31.08
C HIS A 293 -20.19 -16.75 -31.18
N ASN A 294 -21.06 -16.19 -30.34
CA ASN A 294 -22.47 -16.58 -30.28
C ASN A 294 -23.34 -15.78 -31.25
N LYS A 295 -22.89 -14.58 -31.64
CA LYS A 295 -23.60 -13.68 -32.59
C LYS A 295 -25.04 -13.36 -32.17
N VAL A 296 -25.30 -13.39 -30.86
CA VAL A 296 -26.61 -13.15 -30.25
C VAL A 296 -26.48 -12.05 -29.20
N LEU A 297 -27.52 -11.22 -29.07
CA LEU A 297 -27.63 -10.19 -28.04
C LEU A 297 -29.01 -10.28 -27.37
N HIS A 298 -29.13 -9.88 -26.11
CA HIS A 298 -30.45 -9.92 -25.44
C HIS A 298 -31.26 -8.66 -25.80
N GLU A 299 -32.59 -8.71 -25.68
CA GLU A 299 -33.46 -7.54 -25.88
C GLU A 299 -33.09 -6.35 -24.99
N ARG A 300 -32.69 -6.63 -23.74
CA ARG A 300 -32.19 -5.63 -22.80
C ARG A 300 -30.77 -5.95 -22.38
N VAL A 301 -29.87 -4.97 -22.54
CA VAL A 301 -28.45 -5.10 -22.18
C VAL A 301 -28.12 -4.07 -21.10
N ILE A 302 -27.61 -4.55 -19.96
CA ILE A 302 -27.20 -3.72 -18.83
C ILE A 302 -25.69 -3.79 -18.68
N LEU A 303 -25.04 -2.63 -18.67
CA LEU A 303 -23.63 -2.47 -18.36
C LEU A 303 -23.51 -2.09 -16.90
N LEU A 304 -23.22 -3.08 -16.04
CA LEU A 304 -23.13 -2.88 -14.59
C LEU A 304 -21.68 -2.61 -14.19
N THR A 305 -21.44 -1.46 -13.56
CA THR A 305 -20.14 -1.09 -12.97
C THR A 305 -20.30 -0.94 -11.47
N LEU A 306 -19.47 -1.64 -10.71
CA LEU A 306 -19.40 -1.50 -9.25
C LEU A 306 -18.27 -0.55 -8.89
N ARG A 307 -18.58 0.49 -8.12
CA ARG A 307 -17.64 1.51 -7.66
C ARG A 307 -17.54 1.45 -6.15
N THR A 308 -16.32 1.40 -5.63
CA THR A 308 -16.09 1.58 -4.19
C THR A 308 -15.77 3.05 -3.90
N GLU A 309 -16.49 3.65 -2.95
CA GLU A 309 -16.31 5.02 -2.49
C GLU A 309 -15.38 5.07 -1.26
N ASP A 310 -14.71 6.20 -1.04
CA ASP A 310 -13.86 6.47 0.13
C ASP A 310 -14.70 6.83 1.38
N ALA A 311 -15.81 6.12 1.60
CA ALA A 311 -16.68 6.22 2.77
C ALA A 311 -16.99 4.81 3.31
N PRO A 312 -17.19 4.62 4.62
CA PRO A 312 -17.51 3.31 5.18
C PRO A 312 -18.83 2.74 4.63
N TYR A 313 -19.80 3.63 4.41
CA TYR A 313 -21.13 3.34 3.88
C TYR A 313 -21.51 4.39 2.85
N VAL A 314 -22.24 4.00 1.82
CA VAL A 314 -22.83 4.92 0.85
C VAL A 314 -24.32 5.08 1.11
N HIS A 315 -24.78 6.32 1.22
CA HIS A 315 -26.19 6.65 1.37
C HIS A 315 -27.03 6.02 0.26
N ASN A 316 -28.19 5.50 0.66
CA ASN A 316 -29.09 4.74 -0.22
C ASN A 316 -29.46 5.46 -1.53
N VAL A 317 -29.59 6.79 -1.50
CA VAL A 317 -29.95 7.62 -2.67
C VAL A 317 -28.83 7.72 -3.70
N ARG A 318 -27.55 7.59 -3.28
CA ARG A 318 -26.40 7.64 -4.19
C ARG A 318 -25.88 6.25 -4.56
N ARG A 319 -26.56 5.19 -4.10
CA ARG A 319 -26.10 3.82 -4.26
C ARG A 319 -26.19 3.33 -5.69
N VAL A 320 -27.18 3.78 -6.46
CA VAL A 320 -27.37 3.38 -7.85
C VAL A 320 -27.51 4.64 -8.70
N GLN A 321 -26.87 4.63 -9.87
CA GLN A 321 -27.09 5.62 -10.92
C GLN A 321 -27.42 4.87 -12.20
N ILE A 322 -28.53 5.24 -12.83
CA ILE A 322 -29.03 4.60 -14.05
C ILE A 322 -29.01 5.62 -15.17
N GLU A 323 -28.44 5.22 -16.30
CA GLU A 323 -28.37 6.02 -17.51
C GLU A 323 -28.77 5.15 -18.70
N GLN A 324 -29.73 5.61 -19.50
CA GLN A 324 -30.10 4.92 -20.73
C GLN A 324 -29.19 5.41 -21.87
N LEU A 325 -28.39 4.51 -22.45
CA LEU A 325 -27.46 4.84 -23.55
C LEU A 325 -28.12 4.70 -24.92
N SER A 326 -29.06 3.76 -25.04
CA SER A 326 -29.84 3.52 -26.26
C SER A 326 -31.18 2.84 -25.90
N PRO A 327 -32.09 2.59 -26.87
CA PRO A 327 -33.32 1.88 -26.60
C PRO A 327 -33.12 0.52 -25.92
N THR A 328 -32.03 -0.21 -26.27
CA THR A 328 -31.73 -1.54 -25.72
C THR A 328 -30.62 -1.55 -24.66
N PHE A 329 -29.77 -0.52 -24.60
CA PHE A 329 -28.62 -0.45 -23.68
C PHE A 329 -28.85 0.49 -22.50
N TRP A 330 -28.53 -0.03 -21.31
CA TRP A 330 -28.57 0.69 -20.04
C TRP A 330 -27.22 0.62 -19.37
N ARG A 331 -26.82 1.70 -18.70
CA ARG A 331 -25.65 1.77 -17.84
C ARG A 331 -26.15 1.88 -16.40
N VAL A 332 -25.62 1.03 -15.54
CA VAL A 332 -25.92 1.01 -14.10
C VAL A 332 -24.60 1.11 -13.34
N VAL A 333 -24.48 2.12 -12.49
CA VAL A 333 -23.33 2.30 -11.61
C VAL A 333 -23.79 2.10 -10.18
N ALA A 334 -23.32 1.06 -9.52
CA ALA A 334 -23.61 0.84 -8.11
C ALA A 334 -22.41 1.21 -7.24
N SER A 335 -22.63 2.13 -6.29
CA SER A 335 -21.61 2.71 -5.43
C SER A 335 -21.73 2.16 -4.00
N TYR A 336 -20.64 1.60 -3.48
CA TYR A 336 -20.58 0.96 -2.17
C TYR A 336 -19.44 1.53 -1.33
N GLY A 337 -19.65 1.60 -0.02
CA GLY A 337 -18.61 1.92 0.93
C GLY A 337 -17.64 0.76 1.13
N TRP A 338 -16.47 1.03 1.70
CA TRP A 338 -15.42 0.01 1.86
C TRP A 338 -15.74 -1.07 2.91
N ARG A 339 -16.79 -0.92 3.72
CA ARG A 339 -17.32 -1.98 4.62
C ARG A 339 -18.49 -2.74 4.02
N GLU A 340 -19.03 -2.29 2.90
CA GLU A 340 -20.23 -2.88 2.32
C GLU A 340 -19.86 -4.00 1.35
N THR A 341 -20.56 -5.12 1.45
CA THR A 341 -20.50 -6.19 0.46
C THR A 341 -21.51 -5.90 -0.63
N PRO A 342 -21.09 -5.71 -1.90
CA PRO A 342 -22.02 -5.44 -2.97
C PRO A 342 -22.94 -6.64 -3.22
N ASN A 343 -24.24 -6.47 -3.07
CA ASN A 343 -25.23 -7.49 -3.37
C ASN A 343 -26.02 -7.08 -4.62
N VAL A 344 -25.98 -7.91 -5.66
CA VAL A 344 -26.61 -7.59 -6.95
C VAL A 344 -28.14 -7.63 -6.89
N GLU A 345 -28.75 -8.46 -6.05
CA GLU A 345 -30.20 -8.45 -5.83
C GLU A 345 -30.66 -7.11 -5.27
N GLU A 346 -29.89 -6.56 -4.32
CA GLU A 346 -30.15 -5.24 -3.77
C GLU A 346 -30.03 -4.13 -4.84
N VAL A 347 -29.02 -4.21 -5.70
CA VAL A 347 -28.87 -3.27 -6.83
C VAL A 347 -30.10 -3.33 -7.72
N PHE A 348 -30.58 -4.51 -8.09
CA PHE A 348 -31.72 -4.66 -9.00
C PHE A 348 -33.03 -4.23 -8.37
N HIS A 349 -33.23 -4.51 -7.08
CA HIS A 349 -34.37 -3.99 -6.34
C HIS A 349 -34.42 -2.46 -6.40
N ARG A 350 -33.27 -1.79 -6.20
CA ARG A 350 -33.16 -0.33 -6.30
C ARG A 350 -33.32 0.19 -7.73
N CYS A 351 -32.77 -0.51 -8.72
CA CYS A 351 -33.02 -0.21 -10.12
C CYS A 351 -34.52 -0.22 -10.43
N GLY A 352 -35.26 -1.18 -9.87
CA GLY A 352 -36.71 -1.27 -10.02
C GLY A 352 -37.45 -0.06 -9.47
N LEU A 353 -37.01 0.49 -8.33
CA LEU A 353 -37.59 1.71 -7.74
C LEU A 353 -37.37 2.95 -8.59
N GLU A 354 -36.27 3.01 -9.34
CA GLU A 354 -35.93 4.11 -10.25
C GLU A 354 -36.42 3.89 -11.70
N GLY A 355 -37.28 2.88 -11.93
CA GLY A 355 -37.95 2.65 -13.21
C GLY A 355 -37.29 1.61 -14.12
N LEU A 356 -36.20 0.96 -13.70
CA LEU A 356 -35.58 -0.15 -14.42
C LEU A 356 -35.86 -1.48 -13.71
N SER A 357 -37.04 -2.07 -13.98
CA SER A 357 -37.41 -3.37 -13.40
C SER A 357 -36.56 -4.51 -13.99
N CYS A 358 -35.72 -5.11 -13.16
CA CYS A 358 -34.90 -6.28 -13.52
C CYS A 358 -35.30 -7.47 -12.64
N ARG A 359 -35.75 -8.56 -13.27
CA ARG A 359 -36.04 -9.82 -12.57
C ARG A 359 -34.79 -10.69 -12.59
N MET A 360 -34.29 -11.04 -11.40
CA MET A 360 -33.08 -11.86 -11.26
C MET A 360 -33.19 -13.21 -12.00
N MET A 361 -34.38 -13.83 -11.96
CA MET A 361 -34.68 -15.11 -12.63
C MET A 361 -34.87 -15.01 -14.16
N GLU A 362 -34.82 -13.84 -14.74
CA GLU A 362 -34.88 -13.66 -16.21
C GLU A 362 -33.59 -13.04 -16.75
N THR A 363 -32.60 -12.84 -15.86
CA THR A 363 -31.37 -12.12 -16.16
C THR A 363 -30.18 -13.07 -16.19
N SER A 364 -29.36 -12.96 -17.23
CA SER A 364 -28.11 -13.71 -17.39
C SER A 364 -26.92 -12.79 -17.15
N PHE A 365 -26.01 -13.20 -16.26
CA PHE A 365 -24.81 -12.42 -15.94
C PHE A 365 -23.62 -12.89 -16.76
N PHE A 366 -23.08 -11.99 -17.58
CA PHE A 366 -21.90 -12.23 -18.38
C PHE A 366 -20.68 -11.63 -17.69
N MET A 367 -19.76 -12.49 -17.31
CA MET A 367 -18.50 -12.11 -16.69
C MET A 367 -17.34 -12.57 -17.57
N SER A 368 -16.33 -11.72 -17.72
CA SER A 368 -15.10 -12.11 -18.42
C SER A 368 -14.06 -12.61 -17.42
N HIS A 369 -13.54 -13.81 -17.65
CA HIS A 369 -12.39 -14.33 -16.91
C HIS A 369 -11.12 -14.18 -17.74
N GLU A 370 -10.17 -13.37 -17.28
CA GLU A 370 -8.90 -13.17 -17.98
C GLU A 370 -7.84 -14.14 -17.45
N SER A 371 -7.53 -15.17 -18.23
CA SER A 371 -6.35 -15.99 -17.99
C SER A 371 -5.15 -15.34 -18.68
N LEU A 372 -4.14 -14.96 -17.90
CA LEU A 372 -2.97 -14.26 -18.42
C LEU A 372 -1.85 -15.24 -18.74
N ILE A 373 -1.27 -15.09 -19.93
CA ILE A 373 -0.16 -15.93 -20.42
C ILE A 373 1.04 -15.03 -20.69
N VAL A 374 2.24 -15.46 -20.32
CA VAL A 374 3.46 -14.70 -20.65
C VAL A 374 3.82 -14.94 -22.12
N GLY A 375 3.94 -13.87 -22.88
CA GLY A 375 4.29 -13.95 -24.28
C GLY A 375 5.76 -14.22 -24.59
N LYS A 376 6.09 -14.32 -25.88
CA LYS A 376 7.48 -14.42 -26.35
C LYS A 376 8.22 -13.10 -26.12
N ARG A 377 8.95 -13.01 -25.00
CA ARG A 377 9.75 -11.85 -24.60
C ARG A 377 11.21 -12.24 -24.26
N PRO A 378 12.17 -11.31 -24.15
CA PRO A 378 13.49 -11.57 -23.56
C PRO A 378 13.42 -12.18 -22.16
N TRP A 379 14.45 -12.92 -21.73
CA TRP A 379 14.43 -13.71 -20.49
C TRP A 379 14.09 -12.90 -19.23
N TYR A 380 14.63 -11.68 -19.11
CA TYR A 380 14.40 -10.81 -17.93
C TYR A 380 12.97 -10.28 -17.86
N LEU A 381 12.33 -10.00 -19.01
CA LEU A 381 10.91 -9.63 -19.09
C LEU A 381 9.99 -10.83 -18.83
N ARG A 382 10.42 -12.05 -19.19
CA ARG A 382 9.67 -13.26 -18.82
C ARG A 382 9.67 -13.50 -17.31
N LEU A 383 10.80 -13.28 -16.64
CA LEU A 383 10.86 -13.36 -15.17
C LEU A 383 9.91 -12.36 -14.52
N ARG A 384 9.91 -11.11 -14.99
CA ARG A 384 8.94 -10.09 -14.54
C ARG A 384 7.49 -10.50 -14.79
N GLY A 385 7.19 -11.03 -15.98
CA GLY A 385 5.85 -11.55 -16.30
C GLY A 385 5.43 -12.71 -15.40
N LYS A 386 6.33 -13.67 -15.13
CA LYS A 386 6.07 -14.79 -14.20
C LYS A 386 5.83 -14.30 -12.77
N LEU A 387 6.62 -13.34 -12.29
CA LEU A 387 6.43 -12.72 -10.98
C LEU A 387 5.07 -12.02 -10.91
N TYR A 388 4.70 -11.27 -11.95
CA TYR A 388 3.39 -10.62 -12.05
C TYR A 388 2.24 -11.65 -12.00
N LEU A 389 2.35 -12.75 -12.76
CA LEU A 389 1.36 -13.82 -12.72
C LEU A 389 1.23 -14.47 -11.33
N LEU A 390 2.34 -14.70 -10.65
CA LEU A 390 2.33 -15.25 -9.29
C LEU A 390 1.65 -14.29 -8.31
N LEU A 391 1.99 -13.00 -8.37
CA LEU A 391 1.37 -11.96 -7.56
C LEU A 391 -0.13 -11.82 -7.84
N GLN A 392 -0.54 -11.93 -9.11
CA GLN A 392 -1.94 -11.82 -9.51
C GLN A 392 -2.75 -13.06 -9.14
N ARG A 393 -2.16 -14.26 -9.19
CA ARG A 393 -2.80 -15.49 -8.70
C ARG A 393 -3.10 -15.42 -7.20
N ASN A 394 -2.22 -14.78 -6.44
CA ASN A 394 -2.36 -14.59 -5.00
C ASN A 394 -3.10 -13.29 -4.64
N ALA A 395 -3.41 -12.43 -5.60
CA ALA A 395 -4.21 -11.23 -5.37
C ALA A 395 -5.66 -11.63 -5.08
N LEU A 396 -6.36 -10.84 -4.27
CA LEU A 396 -7.79 -11.06 -4.09
C LEU A 396 -8.50 -11.00 -5.45
N ARG A 397 -9.27 -12.04 -5.74
CA ARG A 397 -10.12 -12.10 -6.92
C ARG A 397 -11.40 -11.32 -6.61
N ALA A 398 -11.78 -10.43 -7.51
CA ALA A 398 -13.02 -9.66 -7.44
C ALA A 398 -14.33 -10.49 -7.47
N PRO A 399 -14.44 -11.68 -8.11
CA PRO A 399 -15.75 -12.31 -8.32
C PRO A 399 -16.43 -12.95 -7.10
N ASP A 400 -15.73 -13.21 -5.98
CA ASP A 400 -16.36 -13.87 -4.80
C ASP A 400 -17.16 -12.88 -3.92
N GLN A 401 -17.29 -11.62 -4.33
CA GLN A 401 -17.89 -10.54 -3.52
C GLN A 401 -19.33 -10.17 -3.90
N PHE A 402 -19.87 -10.68 -5.00
CA PHE A 402 -21.08 -10.12 -5.61
C PHE A 402 -22.38 -10.91 -5.34
N GLU A 403 -22.29 -12.01 -4.57
CA GLU A 403 -23.42 -12.88 -4.21
C GLU A 403 -24.33 -13.21 -5.42
N ILE A 404 -23.75 -13.38 -6.61
CA ILE A 404 -24.54 -13.69 -7.80
C ILE A 404 -24.93 -15.16 -7.75
N PRO A 405 -26.22 -15.51 -7.99
CA PRO A 405 -26.64 -16.90 -8.03
C PRO A 405 -25.80 -17.70 -9.05
N PRO A 406 -25.14 -18.80 -8.64
CA PRO A 406 -24.17 -19.50 -9.48
C PRO A 406 -24.78 -20.05 -10.76
N ASN A 407 -26.06 -20.40 -10.74
CA ASN A 407 -26.79 -20.95 -11.89
C ASN A 407 -27.14 -19.90 -12.98
N ARG A 408 -26.73 -18.64 -12.79
CA ARG A 408 -27.02 -17.51 -13.72
C ARG A 408 -25.77 -16.82 -14.26
N VAL A 409 -24.59 -17.29 -13.88
CA VAL A 409 -23.33 -16.72 -14.33
C VAL A 409 -22.83 -17.48 -15.55
N ILE A 410 -22.54 -16.75 -16.61
CA ILE A 410 -21.82 -17.21 -17.79
C ILE A 410 -20.44 -16.56 -17.76
N GLU A 411 -19.41 -17.36 -17.52
CA GLU A 411 -18.03 -16.91 -17.59
C GLU A 411 -17.47 -17.14 -19.00
N LEU A 412 -17.08 -16.05 -19.67
CA LEU A 412 -16.37 -16.10 -20.94
C LEU A 412 -14.88 -15.90 -20.69
N GLY A 413 -14.12 -16.98 -20.82
CA GLY A 413 -12.67 -16.98 -20.65
C GLY A 413 -11.96 -16.33 -21.84
N THR A 414 -11.05 -15.42 -21.56
CA THR A 414 -10.17 -14.82 -22.57
C THR A 414 -8.72 -15.02 -22.18
N GLN A 415 -7.91 -15.52 -23.12
CA GLN A 415 -6.47 -15.56 -22.95
C GLN A 415 -5.88 -14.22 -23.38
N VAL A 416 -5.28 -13.51 -22.43
CA VAL A 416 -4.57 -12.26 -22.72
C VAL A 416 -3.08 -12.53 -22.56
N GLU A 417 -2.35 -12.45 -23.67
CA GLU A 417 -0.90 -12.51 -23.64
C GLU A 417 -0.40 -11.20 -23.01
N ILE A 418 0.50 -11.31 -22.03
CA ILE A 418 1.34 -10.23 -21.50
C ILE A 418 2.67 -10.34 -22.21
#